data_AF-S7WTA1-F1
#
_entry.id   AF-S7WTA1-F1
#
_cell.length_a   1.000
_cell.length_b   1.000
_cell.length_c   1.000
_cell.angle_alpha   90.00
_cell.angle_beta   90.00
_cell.angle_gamma   90.00
#
_symmetry.space_group_name_H-M   'P 1'
#
loop_
_entity.id
_entity.type
_entity.pdbx_description
1 polymer ?
#
loop_
_entity_poly.entity_id
_entity_poly.type
_entity_poly.pdbx_seq_one_letter_code
_entity_poly.pdbx_strand_id
1 'polypeptide(L)'
;MTDSSIINKAEAWLNSNIDEKSKQEIKDLLNAPDNTDLIDSFYKDLEFGTGGLRGLMGVGSNRINVYTIGMATQGLANYLKASFPGEEISLAITHDSRINNTLFAETTANVLTANGIKVKYFREMRPTPMLSYAIRYYGCQSGVMVTASHNPKEYNGYKVYWDDGGQVVSPHDKNIILEVLKIKSIDDVNWNKNDALKEYIEEDFDLFYLNEVKKLSMSPLTNLAEKDMSIVFSPIHGASGKMVPAALKVFGFENIHVVKEQIEPDGNFPTVKYPNPEEPEALDLSIKLAKEINAELVLACDPDGDRYAAVVKNEKANTNC
;
A
#
# COMPACT_ATOMS: atom_id res chain seq x y z
N MET A 1 31.13 18.02 -11.45
CA MET A 1 30.75 19.08 -10.49
C MET A 1 29.28 18.90 -10.20
N THR A 2 28.90 18.70 -8.94
CA THR A 2 27.48 18.63 -8.53
C THR A 2 26.82 19.96 -8.87
N ASP A 3 25.62 19.91 -9.46
CA ASP A 3 24.83 21.12 -9.71
C ASP A 3 24.55 21.84 -8.39
N SER A 4 24.83 23.15 -8.33
CA SER A 4 24.59 23.98 -7.15
C SER A 4 23.13 23.93 -6.68
N SER A 5 22.18 23.67 -7.60
CA SER A 5 20.77 23.49 -7.27
C SER A 5 20.51 22.30 -6.33
N ILE A 6 21.25 21.20 -6.52
CA ILE A 6 21.12 19.95 -5.74
C ILE A 6 21.66 20.16 -4.33
N ILE A 7 22.82 20.79 -4.20
CA ILE A 7 23.44 21.11 -2.91
C ILE A 7 22.51 22.02 -2.11
N ASN A 8 22.01 23.09 -2.73
CA ASN A 8 21.10 24.02 -2.07
C ASN A 8 19.82 23.32 -1.56
N LYS A 9 19.29 22.34 -2.31
CA LYS A 9 18.11 21.57 -1.86
C LYS A 9 18.43 20.67 -0.67
N ALA A 10 19.58 19.98 -0.70
CA ALA A 10 20.03 19.16 0.43
C ALA A 10 20.28 20.01 1.69
N GLU A 11 20.89 21.19 1.55
CA GLU A 11 21.09 22.14 2.65
C GLU A 11 19.76 22.70 3.17
N ALA A 12 18.79 22.98 2.30
CA ALA A 12 17.45 23.39 2.72
C ALA A 12 16.77 22.31 3.59
N TRP A 13 16.92 21.03 3.23
CA TRP A 13 16.46 19.92 4.05
C TRP A 13 17.18 19.84 5.41
N LEU A 14 18.50 20.03 5.45
CA LEU A 14 19.27 20.05 6.70
C LEU A 14 18.81 21.14 7.68
N ASN A 15 18.36 22.27 7.13
CA ASN A 15 17.86 23.42 7.90
C ASN A 15 16.37 23.33 8.25
N SER A 16 15.65 22.33 7.71
CA SER A 16 14.23 22.10 7.99
C SER A 16 14.04 21.30 9.30
N ASN A 17 12.80 21.22 9.79
CA ASN A 17 12.46 20.42 10.96
C ASN A 17 12.39 18.90 10.66
N ILE A 18 13.54 18.32 10.33
CA ILE A 18 13.73 16.87 10.18
C ILE A 18 14.56 16.30 11.34
N ASP A 19 14.42 15.01 11.59
CA ASP A 19 15.10 14.27 12.63
C ASP A 19 16.63 14.19 12.40
N GLU A 20 17.38 14.02 13.49
CA GLU A 20 18.85 14.04 13.44
C GLU A 20 19.44 12.85 12.66
N LYS A 21 18.76 11.71 12.59
CA LYS A 21 19.22 10.57 11.77
C LYS A 21 19.14 10.93 10.30
N SER A 22 18.02 11.51 9.85
CA SER A 22 17.85 12.01 8.49
C SER A 22 18.87 13.11 8.15
N LYS A 23 19.14 14.04 9.08
CA LYS A 23 20.20 15.05 8.88
C LYS A 23 21.58 14.41 8.73
N GLN A 24 21.88 13.38 9.52
CA GLN A 24 23.15 12.69 9.44
C GLN A 24 23.31 11.98 8.10
N GLU A 25 22.29 11.25 7.64
CA GLU A 25 22.31 10.59 6.32
C GLU A 25 22.53 11.61 5.19
N ILE A 26 21.89 12.79 5.24
CA ILE A 26 22.10 13.84 4.24
C ILE A 26 23.52 14.42 4.31
N LYS A 27 24.07 14.63 5.51
CA LYS A 27 25.48 15.06 5.67
C LYS A 27 26.45 14.03 5.12
N ASP A 28 26.17 12.75 5.32
CA ASP A 28 27.01 11.66 4.80
C ASP A 28 26.99 11.65 3.26
N LEU A 29 25.81 11.85 2.64
CA LEU A 29 25.67 12.02 1.18
C LEU A 29 26.43 13.25 0.64
N LEU A 30 26.41 14.37 1.36
CA LEU A 30 27.13 15.59 0.98
C LEU A 30 28.66 15.43 1.07
N ASN A 31 29.14 14.62 2.01
CA ASN A 31 30.56 14.39 2.26
C ASN A 31 31.13 13.19 1.47
N ALA A 32 30.27 12.43 0.78
CA ALA A 32 30.67 11.25 0.03
C ALA A 32 31.61 11.63 -1.14
N PRO A 33 32.69 10.86 -1.40
CA PRO A 33 33.55 11.10 -2.56
C PRO A 33 32.83 10.98 -3.91
N ASP A 34 31.82 10.10 -3.96
CA ASP A 34 30.90 9.92 -5.08
C ASP A 34 29.56 10.57 -4.74
N ASN A 35 29.12 11.51 -5.59
CA ASN A 35 27.90 12.28 -5.40
C ASN A 35 26.68 11.66 -6.10
N THR A 36 26.78 10.45 -6.66
CA THR A 36 25.69 9.78 -7.40
C THR A 36 24.42 9.67 -6.56
N ASP A 37 24.53 9.18 -5.32
CA ASP A 37 23.37 9.00 -4.43
C ASP A 37 22.80 10.33 -3.94
N LEU A 38 23.64 11.34 -3.73
CA LEU A 38 23.20 12.71 -3.42
C LEU A 38 22.37 13.27 -4.59
N ILE A 39 22.90 13.14 -5.81
CA ILE A 39 22.22 13.60 -7.02
C ILE A 39 20.88 12.88 -7.15
N ASP A 40 20.85 11.55 -7.11
CA ASP A 40 19.61 10.79 -7.29
C ASP A 40 18.56 11.08 -6.20
N SER A 41 19.00 11.42 -4.98
CA SER A 41 18.10 11.75 -3.86
C SER A 41 17.50 13.15 -3.95
N PHE A 42 18.12 14.10 -4.65
CA PHE A 42 17.75 15.53 -4.61
C PHE A 42 17.55 16.21 -5.97
N TYR A 43 17.88 15.56 -7.11
CA TYR A 43 17.78 16.19 -8.44
C TYR A 43 16.36 16.61 -8.83
N LYS A 44 15.35 15.99 -8.22
CA LYS A 44 13.94 16.35 -8.38
C LYS A 44 13.15 16.15 -7.10
N ASP A 45 11.90 16.55 -7.11
CA ASP A 45 10.94 16.17 -6.09
C ASP A 45 10.23 14.90 -6.55
N LEU A 46 9.88 14.03 -5.60
CA LEU A 46 9.14 12.81 -5.90
C LEU A 46 7.77 13.21 -6.46
N GLU A 47 7.52 12.84 -7.71
CA GLU A 47 6.29 13.23 -8.40
C GLU A 47 5.09 12.48 -7.83
N PHE A 48 4.05 13.24 -7.46
CA PHE A 48 2.73 12.70 -7.22
C PHE A 48 2.08 12.42 -8.58
N GLY A 49 1.98 11.14 -8.94
CA GLY A 49 1.39 10.70 -10.20
C GLY A 49 -0.13 10.54 -10.11
N THR A 50 -0.73 10.01 -11.19
CA THR A 50 -2.18 9.83 -11.41
C THR A 50 -2.91 8.96 -10.36
N GLY A 51 -2.24 8.53 -9.29
CA GLY A 51 -2.85 7.74 -8.23
C GLY A 51 -2.09 7.78 -6.91
N GLY A 52 -1.11 8.68 -6.75
CA GLY A 52 -0.27 8.76 -5.55
C GLY A 52 1.23 8.93 -5.78
N LEU A 53 2.02 8.71 -4.72
CA LEU A 53 3.48 8.66 -4.75
C LEU A 53 3.98 7.22 -4.89
N ARG A 54 5.12 7.05 -5.59
CA ARG A 54 5.88 5.81 -5.59
C ARG A 54 7.35 6.10 -5.85
N GLY A 55 8.24 5.49 -5.06
CA GLY A 55 9.68 5.67 -5.24
C GLY A 55 10.50 4.83 -4.28
N LEU A 56 11.82 4.94 -4.40
CA LEU A 56 12.77 4.35 -3.47
C LEU A 56 12.63 5.00 -2.09
N MET A 57 12.69 4.19 -1.04
CA MET A 57 12.82 4.70 0.33
C MET A 57 14.20 5.32 0.56
N GLY A 58 14.26 6.38 1.35
CA GLY A 58 15.53 7.03 1.74
C GLY A 58 15.37 8.52 2.04
N VAL A 59 16.47 9.20 2.39
CA VAL A 59 16.47 10.66 2.58
C VAL A 59 16.47 11.42 1.26
N GLY A 60 15.83 12.59 1.26
CA GLY A 60 15.82 13.52 0.14
C GLY A 60 14.46 13.69 -0.52
N SER A 61 14.38 14.68 -1.41
CA SER A 61 13.14 15.10 -2.06
C SER A 61 12.64 14.09 -3.09
N ASN A 62 13.51 13.29 -3.69
CA ASN A 62 13.18 12.25 -4.67
C ASN A 62 13.08 10.84 -4.02
N ARG A 63 12.61 10.76 -2.76
CA ARG A 63 12.48 9.51 -2.00
C ARG A 63 11.15 9.44 -1.26
N ILE A 64 10.73 8.21 -0.95
CA ILE A 64 9.68 7.97 0.04
C ILE A 64 10.31 8.02 1.44
N ASN A 65 9.85 8.97 2.24
CA ASN A 65 10.16 9.10 3.66
C ASN A 65 9.01 9.80 4.38
N VAL A 66 9.09 9.94 5.70
CA VAL A 66 8.03 10.56 6.50
C VAL A 66 7.72 12.00 6.06
N TYR A 67 8.71 12.73 5.54
CA TYR A 67 8.56 14.13 5.14
C TYR A 67 7.87 14.26 3.79
N THR A 68 8.26 13.47 2.78
CA THR A 68 7.58 13.47 1.48
C THR A 68 6.15 12.94 1.59
N ILE A 69 5.91 11.93 2.44
CA ILE A 69 4.56 11.46 2.79
C ILE A 69 3.77 12.56 3.50
N GLY A 70 4.38 13.29 4.44
CA GLY A 70 3.74 14.39 5.14
C GLY A 70 3.34 15.53 4.21
N MET A 71 4.23 15.92 3.29
CA MET A 71 3.95 16.96 2.28
C MET A 71 2.81 16.55 1.34
N ALA A 72 2.82 15.31 0.85
CA ALA A 72 1.73 14.78 0.04
C ALA A 72 0.40 14.75 0.82
N THR A 73 0.45 14.33 2.08
CA THR A 73 -0.73 14.27 2.95
C THR A 73 -1.27 15.66 3.29
N GLN A 74 -0.40 16.66 3.47
CA GLN A 74 -0.82 18.06 3.68
C GLN A 74 -1.53 18.60 2.44
N GLY A 75 -1.01 18.31 1.23
CA GLY A 75 -1.70 18.66 -0.02
C GLY A 75 -3.06 17.97 -0.15
N LEU A 76 -3.15 16.68 0.18
CA LEU A 76 -4.42 15.96 0.22
C LEU A 76 -5.40 16.59 1.23
N ALA A 77 -4.94 16.93 2.43
CA ALA A 77 -5.76 17.58 3.46
C ALA A 77 -6.32 18.93 2.99
N ASN A 78 -5.49 19.73 2.31
CA ASN A 78 -5.92 21.00 1.72
C ASN A 78 -7.00 20.79 0.67
N TYR A 79 -6.80 19.81 -0.22
CA TYR A 79 -7.77 19.52 -1.28
C TYR A 79 -9.10 18.98 -0.75
N LEU A 80 -9.06 18.12 0.26
CA LEU A 80 -10.27 17.61 0.92
C LEU A 80 -11.08 18.75 1.53
N LYS A 81 -10.44 19.66 2.25
CA LYS A 81 -11.11 20.85 2.83
C LYS A 81 -11.72 21.76 1.77
N ALA A 82 -11.06 21.90 0.62
CA ALA A 82 -11.58 22.68 -0.49
C ALA A 82 -12.75 21.99 -1.20
N SER A 83 -12.74 20.65 -1.26
CA SER A 83 -13.75 19.84 -1.94
C SER A 83 -15.03 19.67 -1.12
N PHE A 84 -14.91 19.66 0.21
CA PHE A 84 -16.03 19.43 1.13
C PHE A 84 -16.14 20.58 2.16
N PRO A 85 -16.43 21.82 1.69
CA PRO A 85 -16.41 23.00 2.55
C PRO A 85 -17.52 22.96 3.61
N GLY A 86 -17.13 23.05 4.88
CA GLY A 86 -18.07 23.07 6.01
C GLY A 86 -18.61 21.68 6.41
N GLU A 87 -18.16 20.63 5.75
CA GLU A 87 -18.49 19.25 6.11
C GLU A 87 -17.46 18.68 7.10
N GLU A 88 -17.88 17.69 7.87
CA GLU A 88 -16.96 16.88 8.65
C GLU A 88 -16.29 15.87 7.72
N ILE A 89 -14.97 15.95 7.60
CA ILE A 89 -14.20 15.11 6.68
C ILE A 89 -13.65 13.91 7.43
N SER A 90 -13.82 12.73 6.86
CA SER A 90 -13.19 11.50 7.33
C SER A 90 -12.51 10.72 6.20
N LEU A 91 -11.46 9.98 6.53
CA LEU A 91 -10.66 9.19 5.60
C LEU A 91 -10.28 7.84 6.21
N ALA A 92 -10.22 6.78 5.40
CA ALA A 92 -9.73 5.46 5.84
C ALA A 92 -8.25 5.21 5.45
N ILE A 93 -7.46 4.56 6.30
CA ILE A 93 -6.04 4.24 6.03
C ILE A 93 -5.77 2.77 6.29
N THR A 94 -5.08 2.13 5.34
CA THR A 94 -4.41 0.83 5.54
C THR A 94 -3.07 0.80 4.81
N HIS A 95 -2.35 -0.30 4.94
CA HIS A 95 -1.04 -0.50 4.34
C HIS A 95 -0.80 -1.98 4.00
N ASP A 96 0.21 -2.27 3.18
CA ASP A 96 0.70 -3.65 2.96
C ASP A 96 1.86 -4.01 3.93
N SER A 97 2.55 -5.12 3.67
CA SER A 97 3.62 -5.66 4.52
C SER A 97 5.01 -5.01 4.35
N ARG A 98 5.16 -4.02 3.45
CA ARG A 98 6.47 -3.40 3.17
C ARG A 98 7.10 -2.76 4.40
N ILE A 99 8.44 -2.69 4.36
CA ILE A 99 9.25 -2.02 5.38
C ILE A 99 8.78 -0.57 5.54
N ASN A 100 8.69 -0.11 6.80
CA ASN A 100 8.25 1.23 7.21
C ASN A 100 6.77 1.58 6.94
N ASN A 101 5.94 0.65 6.47
CA ASN A 101 4.55 0.98 6.16
C ASN A 101 3.73 1.47 7.35
N THR A 102 3.89 0.84 8.52
CA THR A 102 3.21 1.31 9.74
C THR A 102 3.67 2.72 10.10
N LEU A 103 4.96 3.05 9.94
CA LEU A 103 5.47 4.40 10.16
C LEU A 103 4.86 5.41 9.18
N PHE A 104 4.77 5.07 7.89
CA PHE A 104 4.19 5.96 6.87
C PHE A 104 2.67 6.09 7.00
N ALA A 105 1.96 5.03 7.38
CA ALA A 105 0.52 5.06 7.65
C ALA A 105 0.21 5.92 8.88
N GLU A 106 0.96 5.76 9.97
CA GLU A 106 0.85 6.62 11.17
C GLU A 106 1.21 8.08 10.85
N THR A 107 2.25 8.32 10.03
CA THR A 107 2.60 9.67 9.56
C THR A 107 1.46 10.32 8.81
N THR A 108 0.82 9.57 7.91
CA THR A 108 -0.37 10.02 7.16
C THR A 108 -1.51 10.37 8.12
N ALA A 109 -1.81 9.49 9.08
CA ALA A 109 -2.86 9.73 10.08
C ALA A 109 -2.56 10.98 10.92
N ASN A 110 -1.31 11.16 11.35
CA ASN A 110 -0.89 12.31 12.16
C ASN A 110 -1.08 13.65 11.43
N VAL A 111 -0.68 13.74 10.15
CA VAL A 111 -0.87 14.97 9.37
C VAL A 111 -2.35 15.23 9.08
N LEU A 112 -3.16 14.22 8.78
CA LEU A 112 -4.61 14.38 8.57
C LEU A 112 -5.32 14.86 9.84
N THR A 113 -5.05 14.22 10.98
CA THR A 113 -5.65 14.60 12.26
C THR A 113 -5.19 15.98 12.74
N ALA A 114 -3.92 16.35 12.49
CA ALA A 114 -3.45 17.71 12.72
C ALA A 114 -4.24 18.75 11.92
N ASN A 115 -4.73 18.36 10.74
CA ASN A 115 -5.58 19.17 9.89
C ASN A 115 -7.07 19.07 10.24
N GLY A 116 -7.47 18.43 11.33
CA GLY A 116 -8.87 18.32 11.76
C GLY A 116 -9.68 17.28 10.99
N ILE A 117 -9.03 16.41 10.22
CA ILE A 117 -9.69 15.32 9.47
C ILE A 117 -9.76 14.08 10.36
N LYS A 118 -10.94 13.45 10.43
CA LYS A 118 -11.12 12.17 11.13
C LYS A 118 -10.46 11.04 10.35
N VAL A 119 -9.79 10.14 11.04
CA VAL A 119 -9.08 9.02 10.43
C VAL A 119 -9.62 7.70 10.96
N LYS A 120 -10.13 6.85 10.06
CA LYS A 120 -10.41 5.43 10.32
C LYS A 120 -9.16 4.62 9.98
N TYR A 121 -8.51 4.03 10.97
CA TYR A 121 -7.19 3.43 10.83
C TYR A 121 -7.22 1.91 11.06
N PHE A 122 -6.82 1.12 10.08
CA PHE A 122 -6.60 -0.31 10.30
C PHE A 122 -5.33 -0.55 11.13
N ARG A 123 -5.44 -1.20 12.30
CA ARG A 123 -4.28 -1.51 13.15
C ARG A 123 -3.26 -2.41 12.47
N GLU A 124 -3.77 -3.37 11.72
CA GLU A 124 -3.00 -4.33 10.96
C GLU A 124 -3.23 -4.09 9.48
N MET A 125 -2.29 -4.56 8.66
CA MET A 125 -2.45 -4.52 7.21
C MET A 125 -3.75 -5.17 6.75
N ARG A 126 -4.37 -4.55 5.74
CA ARG A 126 -5.51 -5.07 4.99
C ARG A 126 -5.33 -4.76 3.51
N PRO A 127 -5.77 -5.67 2.61
CA PRO A 127 -5.54 -5.50 1.18
C PRO A 127 -6.35 -4.31 0.65
N THR A 128 -5.89 -3.74 -0.46
CA THR A 128 -6.48 -2.59 -1.15
C THR A 128 -8.01 -2.67 -1.32
N PRO A 129 -8.62 -3.82 -1.70
CA PRO A 129 -10.08 -3.93 -1.79
C PRO A 129 -10.82 -3.67 -0.47
N MET A 130 -10.20 -3.94 0.68
CA MET A 130 -10.79 -3.64 1.98
C MET A 130 -10.72 -2.16 2.35
N LEU A 131 -9.69 -1.43 1.88
CA LEU A 131 -9.69 0.03 1.96
C LEU A 131 -10.89 0.60 1.19
N SER A 132 -11.05 0.17 -0.07
CA SER A 132 -12.15 0.58 -0.94
C SER A 132 -13.51 0.36 -0.27
N TYR A 133 -13.70 -0.82 0.33
CA TYR A 133 -14.90 -1.12 1.09
C TYR A 133 -15.07 -0.24 2.34
N ALA A 134 -14.02 -0.05 3.13
CA ALA A 134 -14.05 0.78 4.34
C ALA A 134 -14.46 2.22 4.05
N ILE A 135 -13.93 2.81 2.98
CA ILE A 135 -14.32 4.17 2.56
C ILE A 135 -15.84 4.26 2.39
N ARG A 136 -16.40 3.34 1.59
CA ARG A 136 -17.84 3.32 1.27
C ARG A 136 -18.70 2.97 2.48
N TYR A 137 -18.21 2.06 3.33
CA TYR A 137 -18.92 1.61 4.52
C TYR A 137 -19.02 2.72 5.58
N TYR A 138 -17.93 3.45 5.83
CA TYR A 138 -17.89 4.53 6.81
C TYR A 138 -18.32 5.89 6.25
N GLY A 139 -18.58 6.00 4.94
CA GLY A 139 -18.91 7.27 4.29
C GLY A 139 -17.73 8.26 4.29
N CYS A 140 -16.50 7.75 4.23
CA CYS A 140 -15.29 8.57 4.15
C CYS A 140 -15.25 9.31 2.81
N GLN A 141 -14.70 10.53 2.82
CA GLN A 141 -14.51 11.34 1.62
C GLN A 141 -13.30 10.90 0.78
N SER A 142 -12.43 10.07 1.35
CA SER A 142 -11.22 9.57 0.69
C SER A 142 -10.63 8.37 1.47
N GLY A 143 -9.56 7.78 0.93
CA GLY A 143 -8.74 6.76 1.59
C GLY A 143 -7.27 6.82 1.16
N VAL A 144 -6.39 6.26 1.97
CA VAL A 144 -4.97 6.09 1.64
C VAL A 144 -4.55 4.64 1.83
N MET A 145 -3.92 4.07 0.79
CA MET A 145 -3.21 2.80 0.87
C MET A 145 -1.71 3.07 0.81
N VAL A 146 -0.98 2.79 1.89
CA VAL A 146 0.48 2.86 1.89
C VAL A 146 1.03 1.57 1.29
N THR A 147 1.51 1.65 0.06
CA THR A 147 1.98 0.51 -0.73
C THR A 147 2.70 0.94 -2.00
N ALA A 148 3.65 0.11 -2.47
CA ALA A 148 4.12 0.12 -3.86
C ALA A 148 3.66 -1.11 -4.67
N SER A 149 2.58 -1.78 -4.25
CA SER A 149 1.97 -2.96 -4.87
C SER A 149 3.00 -4.06 -5.10
N HIS A 150 3.35 -4.34 -6.34
CA HIS A 150 4.23 -5.42 -6.78
C HIS A 150 5.70 -4.99 -6.97
N ASN A 151 6.06 -3.74 -6.67
CA ASN A 151 7.43 -3.24 -6.81
C ASN A 151 8.45 -3.97 -5.89
N PRO A 152 9.76 -3.84 -6.12
CA PRO A 152 10.78 -4.44 -5.26
C PRO A 152 10.72 -3.89 -3.82
N LYS A 153 11.38 -4.56 -2.87
CA LYS A 153 11.35 -4.23 -1.42
C LYS A 153 11.88 -2.84 -1.07
N GLU A 154 12.78 -2.29 -1.89
CA GLU A 154 13.37 -0.96 -1.71
C GLU A 154 12.37 0.16 -2.00
N TYR A 155 11.29 -0.16 -2.73
CA TYR A 155 10.24 0.78 -3.08
C TYR A 155 9.13 0.81 -2.04
N ASN A 156 8.56 2.00 -1.88
CA ASN A 156 7.33 2.19 -1.16
C ASN A 156 6.46 3.24 -1.89
N GLY A 157 5.26 3.50 -1.37
CA GLY A 157 4.31 4.38 -2.03
C GLY A 157 3.12 4.74 -1.17
N TYR A 158 2.32 5.63 -1.71
CA TYR A 158 1.18 6.24 -1.07
C TYR A 158 0.12 6.40 -2.15
N LYS A 159 -0.91 5.55 -2.16
CA LYS A 159 -2.00 5.61 -3.14
C LYS A 159 -3.21 6.30 -2.52
N VAL A 160 -3.81 7.25 -3.22
CA VAL A 160 -5.03 7.96 -2.75
C VAL A 160 -6.26 7.40 -3.45
N TYR A 161 -7.33 7.24 -2.67
CA TYR A 161 -8.66 6.82 -3.09
C TYR A 161 -9.66 7.92 -2.76
N TRP A 162 -10.77 7.98 -3.49
CA TRP A 162 -11.82 8.99 -3.29
C TRP A 162 -13.07 8.40 -2.62
N ASP A 163 -14.15 9.18 -2.50
CA ASP A 163 -15.38 8.83 -1.77
C ASP A 163 -16.15 7.62 -2.35
N ASP A 164 -15.97 7.32 -3.63
CA ASP A 164 -16.54 6.14 -4.30
C ASP A 164 -15.81 4.83 -3.97
N GLY A 165 -14.67 4.93 -3.27
CA GLY A 165 -13.76 3.84 -2.93
C GLY A 165 -12.80 3.48 -4.07
N GLY A 166 -12.80 4.21 -5.18
CA GLY A 166 -11.88 4.06 -6.31
C GLY A 166 -10.59 4.81 -6.10
N GLN A 167 -9.51 4.37 -6.76
CA GLN A 167 -8.26 5.13 -6.79
C GLN A 167 -8.52 6.47 -7.50
N VAL A 168 -7.91 7.55 -7.02
CA VAL A 168 -8.11 8.87 -7.62
C VAL A 168 -7.75 8.86 -9.10
N VAL A 169 -8.60 9.49 -9.90
CA VAL A 169 -8.39 9.80 -11.31
C VAL A 169 -8.74 11.27 -11.53
N SER A 170 -8.65 11.74 -12.77
CA SER A 170 -9.09 13.11 -13.09
C SER A 170 -10.55 13.37 -12.74
N PRO A 171 -10.86 14.52 -12.10
CA PRO A 171 -9.98 15.67 -11.83
C PRO A 171 -9.23 15.63 -10.48
N HIS A 172 -9.54 14.70 -9.58
CA HIS A 172 -9.01 14.69 -8.21
C HIS A 172 -7.49 14.53 -8.16
N ASP A 173 -6.93 13.64 -8.98
CA ASP A 173 -5.49 13.43 -9.11
C ASP A 173 -4.72 14.75 -9.32
N LYS A 174 -5.11 15.53 -10.32
CA LYS A 174 -4.50 16.80 -10.72
C LYS A 174 -4.66 17.85 -9.64
N ASN A 175 -5.84 17.93 -9.02
CA ASN A 175 -6.09 18.93 -7.99
C ASN A 175 -5.31 18.64 -6.71
N ILE A 176 -5.15 17.36 -6.34
CA ILE A 176 -4.26 16.96 -5.24
C ILE A 176 -2.82 17.37 -5.58
N ILE A 177 -2.34 17.08 -6.80
CA ILE A 177 -1.00 17.50 -7.25
C ILE A 177 -0.83 19.01 -7.12
N LEU A 178 -1.82 19.80 -7.54
CA LEU A 178 -1.78 21.26 -7.42
C LEU A 178 -1.66 21.72 -5.97
N GLU A 179 -2.36 21.09 -5.02
CA GLU A 179 -2.23 21.42 -3.59
C GLU A 179 -0.88 20.97 -3.02
N VAL A 180 -0.37 19.79 -3.39
CA VAL A 180 0.95 19.31 -2.98
C VAL A 180 2.05 20.25 -3.47
N LEU A 181 1.96 20.75 -4.71
CA LEU A 181 2.93 21.69 -5.28
C LEU A 181 2.94 23.05 -4.56
N LYS A 182 1.92 23.40 -3.76
CA LYS A 182 1.93 24.61 -2.92
C LYS A 182 2.76 24.46 -1.66
N ILE A 183 3.03 23.22 -1.22
CA ILE A 183 3.87 22.93 -0.05
C ILE A 183 5.32 23.07 -0.47
N LYS A 184 6.02 24.11 0.01
CA LYS A 184 7.38 24.46 -0.42
C LYS A 184 8.44 24.01 0.59
N SER A 185 8.04 23.82 1.84
CA SER A 185 8.90 23.36 2.93
C SER A 185 8.23 22.23 3.72
N ILE A 186 9.05 21.41 4.39
CA ILE A 186 8.61 20.45 5.39
C ILE A 186 7.91 21.16 6.56
N ASP A 187 8.30 22.41 6.82
CA ASP A 187 7.71 23.24 7.87
C ASP A 187 6.31 23.78 7.50
N ASP A 188 5.91 23.69 6.22
CA ASP A 188 4.54 24.02 5.78
C ASP A 188 3.53 22.92 6.15
N VAL A 189 4.02 21.73 6.55
CA VAL A 189 3.18 20.62 6.99
C VAL A 189 2.78 20.82 8.44
N ASN A 190 1.49 20.66 8.74
CA ASN A 190 1.03 20.68 10.12
C ASN A 190 1.29 19.33 10.79
N TRP A 191 2.28 19.30 11.68
CA TRP A 191 2.70 18.11 12.41
C TRP A 191 2.01 17.93 13.78
N ASN A 192 1.13 18.86 14.18
CA ASN A 192 0.46 18.87 15.49
C ASN A 192 -0.72 17.88 15.52
N LYS A 193 -0.42 16.58 15.53
CA LYS A 193 -1.42 15.51 15.49
C LYS A 193 -2.50 15.66 16.56
N ASN A 194 -3.68 15.12 16.27
CA ASN A 194 -4.78 15.04 17.23
C ASN A 194 -5.26 13.59 17.35
N ASP A 195 -4.78 12.89 18.38
CA ASP A 195 -5.12 11.48 18.60
C ASP A 195 -6.63 11.23 18.81
N ALA A 196 -7.39 12.23 19.25
CA ALA A 196 -8.84 12.11 19.42
C ALA A 196 -9.61 12.01 18.08
N LEU A 197 -8.97 12.34 16.96
CA LEU A 197 -9.53 12.21 15.62
C LEU A 197 -9.12 10.91 14.92
N LYS A 198 -8.30 10.07 15.56
CA LYS A 198 -7.93 8.74 15.04
C LYS A 198 -8.77 7.68 15.73
N GLU A 199 -9.54 6.96 14.93
CA GLU A 199 -10.36 5.82 15.37
C GLU A 199 -9.87 4.56 14.68
N TYR A 200 -9.70 3.50 15.45
CA TYR A 200 -9.25 2.22 14.88
C TYR A 200 -10.42 1.46 14.25
N ILE A 201 -10.19 0.90 13.07
CA ILE A 201 -11.06 -0.12 12.50
C ILE A 201 -10.67 -1.44 13.17
N GLU A 202 -11.60 -1.99 13.94
CA GLU A 202 -11.39 -3.21 14.70
C GLU A 202 -11.56 -4.47 13.81
N GLU A 203 -11.08 -5.62 14.29
CA GLU A 203 -10.98 -6.85 13.51
C GLU A 203 -12.34 -7.42 13.05
N ASP A 204 -13.41 -7.14 13.80
CA ASP A 204 -14.77 -7.54 13.44
C ASP A 204 -15.25 -6.95 12.10
N PHE A 205 -14.61 -5.88 11.64
CA PHE A 205 -14.83 -5.31 10.32
C PHE A 205 -14.58 -6.31 9.17
N ASP A 206 -13.65 -7.25 9.36
CA ASP A 206 -13.34 -8.31 8.39
C ASP A 206 -14.60 -9.13 8.07
N LEU A 207 -15.47 -9.36 9.07
CA LEU A 207 -16.71 -10.12 8.88
C LEU A 207 -17.73 -9.35 8.04
N PHE A 208 -17.83 -8.02 8.20
CA PHE A 208 -18.71 -7.21 7.35
C PHE A 208 -18.25 -7.28 5.89
N TYR A 209 -16.95 -7.16 5.63
CA TYR A 209 -16.40 -7.31 4.29
C TYR A 209 -16.67 -8.71 3.71
N LEU A 210 -16.37 -9.78 4.46
CA LEU A 210 -16.59 -11.16 4.01
C LEU A 210 -18.07 -11.45 3.73
N ASN A 211 -18.99 -10.86 4.48
CA ASN A 211 -20.43 -11.00 4.22
C ASN A 211 -20.87 -10.34 2.90
N GLU A 212 -20.28 -9.21 2.51
CA GLU A 212 -20.53 -8.62 1.19
C GLU A 212 -19.90 -9.47 0.08
N VAL A 213 -18.66 -9.94 0.27
CA VAL A 213 -17.98 -10.82 -0.69
C VAL A 213 -18.80 -12.10 -0.93
N LYS A 214 -19.38 -12.70 0.12
CA LYS A 214 -20.26 -13.87 0.02
C LYS A 214 -21.40 -13.68 -0.97
N LYS A 215 -22.00 -12.49 -1.01
CA LYS A 215 -23.15 -12.18 -1.88
C LYS A 215 -22.77 -12.15 -3.36
N LEU A 216 -21.47 -12.07 -3.68
CA LEU A 216 -20.96 -12.07 -5.04
C LEU A 216 -20.78 -13.49 -5.62
N SER A 217 -21.01 -14.54 -4.82
CA SER A 217 -20.92 -15.92 -5.31
C SER A 217 -22.01 -16.20 -6.35
N MET A 218 -21.59 -16.51 -7.57
CA MET A 218 -22.49 -16.80 -8.69
C MET A 218 -23.05 -18.24 -8.66
N SER A 219 -22.34 -19.16 -8.01
CA SER A 219 -22.65 -20.61 -8.04
C SER A 219 -22.49 -21.25 -6.65
N PRO A 220 -23.22 -20.80 -5.61
CA PRO A 220 -23.03 -21.27 -4.24
C PRO A 220 -23.25 -22.77 -4.05
N LEU A 221 -24.19 -23.38 -4.80
CA LEU A 221 -24.43 -24.83 -4.74
C LEU A 221 -23.27 -25.62 -5.35
N THR A 222 -22.67 -25.12 -6.43
CA THR A 222 -21.49 -25.74 -7.05
C THR A 222 -20.30 -25.67 -6.13
N ASN A 223 -20.03 -24.51 -5.51
CA ASN A 223 -18.93 -24.38 -4.54
C ASN A 223 -19.07 -25.39 -3.37
N LEU A 224 -20.30 -25.60 -2.87
CA LEU A 224 -20.56 -26.59 -1.82
C LEU A 224 -20.42 -28.03 -2.29
N ALA A 225 -20.81 -28.34 -3.54
CA ALA A 225 -20.60 -29.66 -4.12
C ALA A 225 -19.10 -29.96 -4.31
N GLU A 226 -18.31 -28.94 -4.63
CA GLU A 226 -16.86 -28.98 -4.82
C GLU A 226 -16.10 -28.50 -3.57
N LYS A 227 -16.68 -28.64 -2.37
CA LYS A 227 -16.07 -28.12 -1.13
C LYS A 227 -14.68 -28.71 -0.84
N ASP A 228 -14.42 -29.92 -1.35
CA ASP A 228 -13.16 -30.64 -1.15
C ASP A 228 -12.14 -30.35 -2.28
N MET A 229 -12.47 -29.49 -3.25
CA MET A 229 -11.55 -29.04 -4.32
C MET A 229 -10.25 -28.51 -3.71
N SER A 230 -9.13 -29.07 -4.14
CA SER A 230 -7.81 -28.74 -3.55
C SER A 230 -7.28 -27.42 -4.11
N ILE A 231 -7.19 -26.40 -3.25
CA ILE A 231 -6.78 -25.04 -3.62
C ILE A 231 -5.48 -24.68 -2.91
N VAL A 232 -4.47 -24.24 -3.66
CA VAL A 232 -3.26 -23.61 -3.11
C VAL A 232 -3.40 -22.09 -3.16
N PHE A 233 -3.05 -21.41 -2.08
CA PHE A 233 -3.01 -19.95 -2.03
C PHE A 233 -1.65 -19.43 -1.52
N SER A 234 -1.15 -18.37 -2.16
CA SER A 234 -0.03 -17.59 -1.66
C SER A 234 -0.33 -16.08 -1.66
N PRO A 235 -0.15 -15.38 -0.53
CA PRO A 235 -0.23 -13.92 -0.54
C PRO A 235 1.10 -13.26 -0.92
N ILE A 236 2.16 -14.03 -1.21
CA ILE A 236 3.52 -13.53 -1.47
C ILE A 236 3.96 -12.55 -0.36
N HIS A 237 3.83 -12.98 0.89
CA HIS A 237 4.09 -12.18 2.10
C HIS A 237 3.21 -10.92 2.25
N GLY A 238 2.11 -10.82 1.50
CA GLY A 238 1.24 -9.66 1.40
C GLY A 238 0.02 -9.65 2.33
N ALA A 239 -0.76 -8.58 2.20
CA ALA A 239 -1.93 -8.28 3.03
C ALA A 239 -3.11 -9.25 2.84
N SER A 240 -3.13 -10.00 1.75
CA SER A 240 -4.21 -10.96 1.43
C SER A 240 -4.14 -12.27 2.23
N GLY A 241 -3.07 -12.51 2.99
CA GLY A 241 -2.80 -13.78 3.69
C GLY A 241 -3.93 -14.27 4.58
N LYS A 242 -4.57 -13.35 5.30
CA LYS A 242 -5.74 -13.65 6.15
C LYS A 242 -7.04 -13.72 5.34
N MET A 243 -7.23 -12.76 4.43
CA MET A 243 -8.56 -12.45 3.88
C MET A 243 -8.97 -13.37 2.74
N VAL A 244 -8.04 -13.79 1.88
CA VAL A 244 -8.38 -14.68 0.75
C VAL A 244 -8.74 -16.09 1.24
N PRO A 245 -7.98 -16.75 2.14
CA PRO A 245 -8.39 -18.03 2.70
C PRO A 245 -9.73 -17.95 3.44
N ALA A 246 -9.99 -16.85 4.17
CA ALA A 246 -11.28 -16.63 4.82
C ALA A 246 -12.43 -16.50 3.80
N ALA A 247 -12.22 -15.77 2.70
CA ALA A 247 -13.21 -15.62 1.63
C ALA A 247 -13.53 -16.96 0.94
N LEU A 248 -12.51 -17.78 0.65
CA LEU A 248 -12.68 -19.12 0.08
C LEU A 248 -13.51 -20.03 1.01
N LYS A 249 -13.25 -19.99 2.32
CA LYS A 249 -14.07 -20.71 3.32
C LYS A 249 -15.52 -20.24 3.34
N VAL A 250 -15.74 -18.93 3.29
CA VAL A 250 -17.10 -18.34 3.23
C VAL A 250 -17.85 -18.75 1.96
N PHE A 251 -17.12 -19.04 0.87
CA PHE A 251 -17.68 -19.54 -0.39
C PHE A 251 -18.00 -21.04 -0.35
N GLY A 252 -17.56 -21.77 0.67
CA GLY A 252 -17.86 -23.19 0.87
C GLY A 252 -16.68 -24.13 0.72
N PHE A 253 -15.48 -23.64 0.35
CA PHE A 253 -14.31 -24.50 0.18
C PHE A 253 -13.64 -24.83 1.52
N GLU A 254 -13.34 -26.11 1.73
CA GLU A 254 -12.75 -26.64 2.97
C GLU A 254 -11.28 -27.04 2.78
N ASN A 255 -10.87 -27.41 1.56
CA ASN A 255 -9.55 -27.95 1.25
C ASN A 255 -8.57 -26.88 0.71
N ILE A 256 -8.24 -25.90 1.57
CA ILE A 256 -7.38 -24.75 1.23
C ILE A 256 -6.00 -24.92 1.88
N HIS A 257 -4.96 -24.88 1.05
CA HIS A 257 -3.56 -25.00 1.44
C HIS A 257 -2.83 -23.68 1.21
N VAL A 258 -2.19 -23.15 2.24
CA VAL A 258 -1.35 -21.94 2.11
C VAL A 258 0.11 -22.32 1.92
N VAL A 259 0.83 -21.56 1.09
CA VAL A 259 2.29 -21.68 0.97
C VAL A 259 2.93 -21.17 2.27
N LYS A 260 3.44 -22.08 3.09
CA LYS A 260 3.93 -21.78 4.45
C LYS A 260 5.09 -20.80 4.45
N GLU A 261 5.92 -20.83 3.42
CA GLU A 261 7.05 -19.95 3.24
C GLU A 261 6.64 -18.52 2.88
N GLN A 262 5.39 -18.30 2.45
CA GLN A 262 4.90 -17.00 1.95
C GLN A 262 3.70 -16.47 2.73
N ILE A 263 3.17 -17.20 3.72
CA ILE A 263 1.95 -16.79 4.46
C ILE A 263 2.21 -15.66 5.45
N GLU A 264 3.38 -15.66 6.09
CA GLU A 264 3.72 -14.63 7.08
C GLU A 264 4.15 -13.33 6.39
N PRO A 265 3.72 -12.17 6.90
CA PRO A 265 4.06 -10.88 6.31
C PRO A 265 5.54 -10.57 6.47
N ASP A 266 6.22 -10.24 5.37
CA ASP A 266 7.63 -9.87 5.36
C ASP A 266 7.92 -8.90 4.21
N GLY A 267 8.18 -7.64 4.55
CA GLY A 267 8.48 -6.57 3.59
C GLY A 267 9.81 -6.73 2.85
N ASN A 268 10.64 -7.73 3.19
CA ASN A 268 11.82 -8.09 2.40
C ASN A 268 11.50 -9.03 1.23
N PHE A 269 10.29 -9.61 1.20
CA PHE A 269 9.86 -10.58 0.21
C PHE A 269 10.89 -11.70 -0.04
N PRO A 270 11.38 -12.42 1.00
CA PRO A 270 12.59 -13.25 0.93
C PRO A 270 12.51 -14.43 -0.04
N THR A 271 11.31 -14.81 -0.46
CA THR A 271 11.07 -15.93 -1.37
C THR A 271 11.05 -15.54 -2.85
N VAL A 272 11.01 -14.24 -3.18
CA VAL A 272 10.86 -13.76 -4.56
C VAL A 272 11.75 -12.54 -4.81
N LYS A 273 12.21 -12.38 -6.05
CA LYS A 273 12.90 -11.14 -6.46
C LYS A 273 11.91 -10.00 -6.68
N TYR A 274 10.75 -10.33 -7.21
CA TYR A 274 9.70 -9.38 -7.58
C TYR A 274 8.36 -9.96 -7.10
N PRO A 275 7.65 -9.31 -6.16
CA PRO A 275 6.42 -9.83 -5.60
C PRO A 275 5.23 -9.54 -6.51
N ASN A 276 5.28 -10.04 -7.75
CA ASN A 276 4.23 -9.89 -8.75
C ASN A 276 3.74 -11.28 -9.17
N PRO A 277 2.49 -11.67 -8.88
CA PRO A 277 1.97 -12.99 -9.25
C PRO A 277 1.86 -13.20 -10.77
N GLU A 278 2.02 -12.16 -11.58
CA GLU A 278 2.11 -12.27 -13.04
C GLU A 278 3.49 -12.78 -13.52
N GLU A 279 4.51 -12.74 -12.66
CA GLU A 279 5.82 -13.32 -12.97
C GLU A 279 5.83 -14.82 -12.65
N PRO A 280 6.23 -15.70 -13.58
CA PRO A 280 6.24 -17.14 -13.36
C PRO A 280 7.02 -17.56 -12.10
N GLU A 281 8.17 -16.93 -11.83
CA GLU A 281 9.03 -17.26 -10.69
C GLU A 281 8.35 -16.96 -9.34
N ALA A 282 7.41 -16.01 -9.29
CA ALA A 282 6.67 -15.71 -8.08
C ALA A 282 5.69 -16.83 -7.69
N LEU A 283 5.34 -17.70 -8.64
CA LEU A 283 4.40 -18.80 -8.46
C LEU A 283 5.11 -20.14 -8.18
N ASP A 284 6.44 -20.23 -8.26
CA ASP A 284 7.19 -21.48 -8.18
C ASP A 284 6.87 -22.31 -6.92
N LEU A 285 6.83 -21.67 -5.75
CA LEU A 285 6.49 -22.34 -4.48
C LEU A 285 5.04 -22.83 -4.47
N SER A 286 4.12 -22.03 -5.01
CA SER A 286 2.70 -22.37 -5.08
C SER A 286 2.46 -23.54 -6.04
N ILE A 287 3.11 -23.53 -7.21
CA ILE A 287 3.05 -24.61 -8.21
C ILE A 287 3.70 -25.88 -7.68
N LYS A 288 4.83 -25.76 -6.97
CA LYS A 288 5.48 -26.91 -6.32
C LYS A 288 4.54 -27.58 -5.32
N LEU A 289 3.95 -26.81 -4.41
CA LEU A 289 2.97 -27.32 -3.44
C LEU A 289 1.78 -27.95 -4.16
N ALA A 290 1.25 -27.30 -5.19
CA ALA A 290 0.15 -27.83 -6.00
C ALA A 290 0.47 -29.19 -6.63
N LYS A 291 1.69 -29.39 -7.14
CA LYS A 291 2.13 -30.70 -7.67
C LYS A 291 2.25 -31.77 -6.57
N GLU A 292 2.73 -31.40 -5.39
CA GLU A 292 2.90 -32.32 -4.25
C GLU A 292 1.56 -32.86 -3.73
N ILE A 293 0.53 -32.01 -3.69
CA ILE A 293 -0.80 -32.38 -3.17
C ILE A 293 -1.83 -32.65 -4.28
N ASN A 294 -1.42 -32.59 -5.55
CA ASN A 294 -2.29 -32.67 -6.71
C ASN A 294 -3.46 -31.67 -6.64
N ALA A 295 -3.17 -30.40 -6.36
CA ALA A 295 -4.15 -29.32 -6.32
C ALA A 295 -4.72 -29.02 -7.72
N GLU A 296 -5.98 -28.57 -7.72
CA GLU A 296 -6.73 -28.25 -8.94
C GLU A 296 -6.62 -26.76 -9.31
N LEU A 297 -6.44 -25.92 -8.30
CA LEU A 297 -6.34 -24.47 -8.45
C LEU A 297 -5.19 -23.92 -7.60
N VAL A 298 -4.41 -23.03 -8.19
CA VAL A 298 -3.46 -22.17 -7.49
C VAL A 298 -3.94 -20.73 -7.63
N LEU A 299 -3.92 -19.99 -6.54
CA LEU A 299 -4.15 -18.55 -6.49
C LEU A 299 -2.95 -17.87 -5.83
N ALA A 300 -2.51 -16.75 -6.38
CA ALA A 300 -1.53 -15.90 -5.72
C ALA A 300 -1.89 -14.43 -5.85
N CYS A 301 -1.64 -13.62 -4.82
CA CYS A 301 -1.86 -12.18 -4.84
C CYS A 301 -0.55 -11.41 -4.68
N ASP A 302 -0.51 -10.18 -5.20
CA ASP A 302 0.57 -9.24 -4.93
C ASP A 302 0.45 -8.64 -3.50
N PRO A 303 1.48 -7.92 -2.99
CA PRO A 303 1.55 -7.50 -1.59
C PRO A 303 0.36 -6.69 -1.07
N ASP A 304 -0.24 -5.81 -1.88
CA ASP A 304 -1.45 -5.06 -1.50
C ASP A 304 -2.76 -5.75 -1.90
N GLY A 305 -2.69 -6.86 -2.63
CA GLY A 305 -3.82 -7.73 -2.87
C GLY A 305 -4.87 -7.18 -3.84
N ASP A 306 -4.49 -6.22 -4.70
CA ASP A 306 -5.35 -5.74 -5.78
C ASP A 306 -5.19 -6.55 -7.09
N ARG A 307 -4.16 -7.38 -7.18
CA ARG A 307 -3.93 -8.32 -8.30
C ARG A 307 -3.92 -9.75 -7.82
N TYR A 308 -4.25 -10.65 -8.74
CA TYR A 308 -4.06 -12.07 -8.54
C TYR A 308 -3.70 -12.80 -9.83
N ALA A 309 -3.01 -13.93 -9.68
CA ALA A 309 -2.86 -14.94 -10.72
C ALA A 309 -3.62 -16.20 -10.33
N ALA A 310 -4.13 -16.90 -11.34
CA ALA A 310 -4.75 -18.21 -11.18
C ALA A 310 -4.07 -19.22 -12.11
N VAL A 311 -3.71 -20.38 -11.58
CA VAL A 311 -3.17 -21.50 -12.37
C VAL A 311 -4.07 -22.71 -12.16
N VAL A 312 -4.43 -23.37 -13.27
CA VAL A 312 -5.21 -24.61 -13.26
C VAL A 312 -4.42 -25.70 -13.96
N LYS A 313 -4.69 -26.94 -13.58
CA LYS A 313 -4.04 -28.10 -14.18
C LYS A 313 -4.45 -28.25 -15.64
N ASN A 314 -3.48 -28.39 -16.54
CA ASN A 314 -3.75 -28.69 -17.94
C ASN A 314 -4.02 -30.19 -18.12
N GLU A 315 -5.26 -30.57 -18.46
CA GLU A 315 -5.65 -31.98 -18.67
C GLU A 315 -5.03 -32.63 -19.91
N LYS A 316 -4.37 -31.86 -20.80
CA LYS A 316 -3.94 -32.34 -22.13
C LYS A 316 -2.43 -32.47 -22.35
N ALA A 317 -1.55 -32.27 -21.37
CA ALA A 317 -0.11 -32.28 -21.66
C ALA A 317 0.79 -32.99 -20.62
N ASN A 318 1.57 -33.96 -21.12
CA ASN A 318 2.81 -34.47 -20.53
C ASN A 318 3.97 -33.44 -20.60
N THR A 319 3.70 -32.14 -20.53
CA THR A 319 4.74 -31.09 -20.53
C THR A 319 4.31 -29.92 -19.65
N ASN A 320 5.29 -29.34 -18.94
CA ASN A 320 5.17 -28.34 -17.89
C ASN A 320 4.10 -27.25 -18.12
N CYS A 321 3.16 -27.20 -17.17
CA CYS A 321 2.00 -26.30 -16.98
C CYS A 321 0.69 -26.76 -17.65
#